data_AF-A0A937QXW3-F1
#
_entry.id   AF-A0A937QXW3-F1
#
_cell.length_a   1.000
_cell.length_b   1.000
_cell.length_c   1.000
_cell.angle_alpha   90.00
_cell.angle_beta   90.00
_cell.angle_gamma   90.00
#
_symmetry.space_group_name_H-M   'P 1'
#
loop_
_entity.id
_entity.type
_entity.pdbx_description
1 polymer ?
#
loop_
_entity_poly.entity_id
_entity_poly.type
_entity_poly.pdbx_seq_one_letter_code
_entity_poly.pdbx_strand_id
1 'polypeptide(L)'
;MFVADIKNLTIALLEDAIEQHGQLEGDVQEAAKRNVAYLAVACKLIDAHASVPELVSDIVASELSKIKAHSGSLPSDIFIYEEDYSQYVPKGRYTRSEALKRYFKTMLWYGRMTFLLEGGPQELIGEHDAKIQTLQAFLLATSLKNVELGRRSGLDVWNRLYAVTTFYAGPANELNPHDYLWAMKQELGNGFALNDLADEETLQAVRKKLDMVPSPRIHRDPDNIAADG
;
A
#
# COMPACT_ATOMS: atom_id res chain seq x y z
N MET A 1 -18.46 11.02 1.14
CA MET A 1 -18.56 9.59 0.81
C MET A 1 -17.16 9.00 0.59
N PHE A 2 -16.45 9.26 -0.52
CA PHE A 2 -15.08 8.68 -0.72
C PHE A 2 -13.95 9.29 0.11
N VAL A 3 -13.95 10.61 0.32
CA VAL A 3 -12.91 11.28 1.15
C VAL A 3 -12.89 10.74 2.58
N ALA A 4 -14.07 10.49 3.16
CA ALA A 4 -14.20 9.95 4.51
C ALA A 4 -13.78 8.47 4.58
N ASP A 5 -14.16 7.67 3.58
CA ASP A 5 -13.73 6.27 3.50
C ASP A 5 -12.20 6.16 3.41
N ILE A 6 -11.54 6.93 2.53
CA ILE A 6 -10.08 6.97 2.43
C ILE A 6 -9.46 7.43 3.74
N LYS A 7 -9.92 8.55 4.30
CA LYS A 7 -9.38 9.06 5.57
C LYS A 7 -9.47 8.02 6.69
N ASN A 8 -10.64 7.42 6.88
CA ASN A 8 -10.83 6.46 7.96
C ASN A 8 -10.03 5.18 7.72
N LEU A 9 -9.94 4.72 6.46
CA LEU A 9 -9.14 3.56 6.09
C LEU A 9 -7.65 3.81 6.37
N THR A 10 -7.13 4.96 5.94
CA THR A 10 -5.73 5.35 6.20
C THR A 10 -5.43 5.40 7.70
N ILE A 11 -6.33 5.94 8.52
CA ILE A 11 -6.17 6.00 9.98
C ILE A 11 -6.12 4.59 10.57
N ALA A 12 -7.09 3.72 10.22
CA ALA A 12 -7.14 2.36 10.75
C ALA A 12 -5.90 1.54 10.35
N LEU A 13 -5.44 1.68 9.10
CA LEU A 13 -4.21 1.03 8.64
C LEU A 13 -2.97 1.59 9.35
N LEU A 14 -2.92 2.88 9.65
CA LEU A 14 -1.80 3.50 10.37
C LEU A 14 -1.71 2.97 11.80
N GLU A 15 -2.85 2.86 12.49
CA GLU A 15 -2.94 2.29 13.83
C GLU A 15 -2.46 0.83 13.84
N ASP A 16 -2.94 0.01 12.91
CA ASP A 16 -2.52 -1.39 12.77
C ASP A 16 -1.02 -1.51 12.43
N ALA A 17 -0.48 -0.66 11.55
CA ALA A 17 0.95 -0.67 11.23
C ALA A 17 1.83 -0.30 12.44
N ILE A 18 1.37 0.60 13.32
CA ILE A 18 2.06 0.93 14.58
C ILE A 18 2.05 -0.27 15.52
N GLU A 19 0.94 -0.99 15.63
CA GLU A 19 0.84 -2.21 16.43
C GLU A 19 1.77 -3.31 15.90
N GLN A 20 1.73 -3.57 14.58
CA GLN A 20 2.62 -4.52 13.91
C GLN A 20 4.09 -4.19 14.18
N HIS A 21 4.50 -2.93 14.06
CA HIS A 21 5.87 -2.52 14.36
C HIS A 21 6.28 -2.84 15.81
N GLY A 22 5.35 -2.78 16.77
CA GLY A 22 5.62 -3.11 18.17
C GLY A 22 5.72 -4.61 18.47
N GLN A 23 5.23 -5.48 17.58
CA GLN A 23 5.13 -6.94 17.79
C GLN A 23 6.07 -7.76 16.90
N LEU A 24 6.53 -7.18 15.79
CA LEU A 24 7.39 -7.83 14.81
C LEU A 24 8.87 -7.50 15.07
N GLU A 25 9.77 -8.29 14.49
CA GLU A 25 11.21 -8.13 14.64
C GLU A 25 11.94 -8.16 13.28
N GLY A 26 13.18 -7.66 13.26
CA GLY A 26 14.06 -7.69 12.08
C GLY A 26 13.47 -6.98 10.87
N ASP A 27 13.62 -7.58 9.69
CA ASP A 27 13.18 -7.02 8.41
C ASP A 27 11.66 -6.77 8.36
N VAL A 28 10.86 -7.60 9.04
CA VAL A 28 9.40 -7.45 9.08
C VAL A 28 9.00 -6.25 9.96
N GLN A 29 9.75 -5.98 11.03
CA GLN A 29 9.59 -4.75 11.81
C GLN A 29 9.95 -3.50 11.01
N GLU A 30 11.07 -3.53 10.27
CA GLU A 30 11.47 -2.42 9.40
C GLU A 30 10.42 -2.17 8.31
N ALA A 31 9.84 -3.22 7.72
CA ALA A 31 8.71 -3.11 6.80
C ALA A 31 7.50 -2.44 7.47
N ALA A 32 7.12 -2.86 8.68
CA ALA A 32 6.04 -2.23 9.43
C ALA A 32 6.32 -0.74 9.69
N LYS A 33 7.56 -0.37 10.06
CA LYS A 33 7.98 1.03 10.23
C LYS A 33 7.82 1.85 8.95
N ARG A 34 8.24 1.32 7.80
CA ARG A 34 8.07 2.01 6.50
C ARG A 34 6.59 2.14 6.12
N ASN A 35 5.74 1.18 6.50
CA ASN A 35 4.28 1.31 6.38
C ASN A 35 3.70 2.41 7.27
N VAL A 36 4.19 2.55 8.52
CA VAL A 36 3.83 3.68 9.39
C VAL A 36 4.17 5.01 8.71
N ALA A 37 5.36 5.14 8.12
CA ALA A 37 5.75 6.35 7.37
C ALA A 37 4.84 6.59 6.15
N TYR A 38 4.64 5.58 5.33
CA TYR A 38 3.80 5.64 4.12
C TYR A 38 2.36 6.11 4.42
N LEU A 39 1.76 5.54 5.45
CA LEU A 39 0.39 5.86 5.89
C LEU A 39 0.32 7.19 6.63
N ALA A 40 1.36 7.57 7.39
CA ALA A 40 1.43 8.87 8.03
C ALA A 40 1.52 10.03 7.02
N VAL A 41 2.27 9.87 5.92
CA VAL A 41 2.25 10.81 4.78
C VAL A 41 0.82 10.95 4.25
N ALA A 42 0.14 9.85 3.96
CA ALA A 42 -1.23 9.87 3.46
C ALA A 42 -2.22 10.55 4.45
N CYS A 43 -2.10 10.24 5.75
CA CYS A 43 -2.86 10.88 6.83
C CYS A 43 -2.68 12.41 6.82
N LYS A 44 -1.43 12.89 6.70
CA LYS A 44 -1.12 14.32 6.63
C LYS A 44 -1.62 14.98 5.33
N LEU A 45 -1.59 14.26 4.22
CA LEU A 45 -2.11 14.76 2.95
C LEU A 45 -3.63 14.93 2.98
N ILE A 46 -4.38 13.97 3.55
CA ILE A 46 -5.84 14.02 3.61
C ILE A 46 -6.34 14.97 4.71
N ASP A 47 -5.61 15.06 5.82
CA ASP A 47 -5.88 15.93 6.96
C ASP A 47 -4.60 16.60 7.49
N ALA A 48 -4.48 17.91 7.27
CA ALA A 48 -3.31 18.69 7.69
C ALA A 48 -3.08 18.67 9.22
N HIS A 49 -4.12 18.38 10.01
CA HIS A 49 -4.05 18.33 11.47
C HIS A 49 -3.75 16.93 12.02
N ALA A 50 -3.67 15.89 11.18
CA ALA A 50 -3.33 14.54 11.64
C ALA A 50 -1.98 14.52 12.37
N SER A 51 -1.85 13.77 13.45
CA SER A 51 -0.56 13.58 14.12
C SER A 51 0.33 12.63 13.32
N VAL A 52 1.65 12.84 13.36
CA VAL A 52 2.64 11.92 12.82
C VAL A 52 3.33 11.23 14.00
N PRO A 53 3.46 9.90 14.03
CA PRO A 53 4.22 9.20 15.06
C PRO A 53 5.69 9.64 15.08
N GLU A 54 6.25 9.86 16.27
CA GLU A 54 7.64 10.30 16.43
C GLU A 54 8.64 9.33 15.77
N LEU A 55 8.30 8.03 15.75
CA LEU A 55 9.06 6.97 15.08
C LEU A 55 9.46 7.30 13.62
N VAL A 56 8.65 8.10 12.92
CA VAL A 56 8.78 8.41 11.49
C VAL A 56 8.67 9.91 11.20
N SER A 57 8.81 10.77 12.22
CA SER A 57 8.56 12.22 12.11
C SER A 57 9.43 12.87 11.02
N ASP A 58 10.74 12.60 11.04
CA ASP A 58 11.71 13.19 10.10
C ASP A 58 11.48 12.75 8.66
N ILE A 59 11.34 11.44 8.43
CA ILE A 59 11.15 10.87 7.09
C ILE A 59 9.82 11.33 6.47
N VAL A 60 8.75 11.40 7.27
CA VAL A 60 7.44 11.91 6.82
C VAL A 60 7.51 13.40 6.51
N ALA A 61 8.21 14.19 7.33
CA ALA A 61 8.38 15.62 7.09
C ALA A 61 9.15 15.89 5.78
N SER A 62 10.20 15.11 5.52
CA SER A 62 10.97 15.20 4.28
C SER A 62 10.13 14.86 3.05
N GLU A 63 9.39 13.75 3.09
CA GLU A 63 8.53 13.33 1.96
C GLU A 63 7.42 14.35 1.68
N LEU A 64 6.77 14.87 2.73
CA LEU A 64 5.76 15.94 2.60
C LEU A 64 6.36 17.23 2.03
N SER A 65 7.62 17.53 2.35
CA SER A 65 8.33 18.69 1.78
C SER A 65 8.51 18.54 0.26
N LYS A 66 8.94 17.37 -0.21
CA LYS A 66 9.07 17.06 -1.65
C LYS A 66 7.72 17.14 -2.37
N ILE A 67 6.67 16.54 -1.79
CA ILE A 67 5.30 16.62 -2.31
C ILE A 67 4.78 18.06 -2.37
N LYS A 68 5.12 18.90 -1.38
CA LYS A 68 4.72 20.32 -1.36
C LYS A 68 5.49 21.15 -2.38
N ALA A 69 6.76 20.83 -2.60
CA ALA A 69 7.64 21.56 -3.51
C ALA A 69 7.33 21.31 -4.98
N HIS A 70 6.66 20.19 -5.32
CA HIS A 70 6.30 19.83 -6.69
C HIS A 70 7.50 19.81 -7.67
N SER A 71 8.69 19.48 -7.17
CA SER A 71 9.96 19.77 -7.85
C SER A 71 10.53 18.53 -8.56
N GLY A 72 9.89 18.14 -9.66
CA GLY A 72 10.40 17.09 -10.57
C GLY A 72 10.70 15.75 -9.89
N SER A 73 11.63 15.00 -10.47
CA SER A 73 12.06 13.69 -9.96
C SER A 73 13.09 13.81 -8.85
N LEU A 74 12.82 13.17 -7.73
CA LEU A 74 13.76 12.99 -6.61
C LEU A 74 13.57 11.59 -6.00
N PRO A 75 14.59 11.00 -5.38
CA PRO A 75 14.41 9.75 -4.65
C PRO A 75 13.42 9.95 -3.48
N SER A 76 12.47 9.03 -3.32
CA SER A 76 11.63 8.97 -2.11
C SER A 76 12.47 8.57 -0.91
N ASP A 77 12.26 9.19 0.25
CA ASP A 77 13.00 8.76 1.44
C ASP A 77 12.45 7.43 2.00
N ILE A 78 11.21 7.07 1.65
CA ILE A 78 10.54 5.84 2.07
C ILE A 78 10.77 4.71 1.06
N PHE A 79 10.63 5.03 -0.23
CA PHE A 79 10.65 4.03 -1.32
C PHE A 79 11.97 3.97 -2.08
N ILE A 80 12.89 4.91 -1.84
CA ILE A 80 14.29 4.93 -2.31
C ILE A 80 14.43 5.21 -3.82
N TYR A 81 13.55 4.70 -4.66
CA TYR A 81 13.53 5.00 -6.10
C TYR A 81 13.04 6.43 -6.39
N GLU A 82 13.28 6.89 -7.63
CA GLU A 82 12.85 8.22 -8.08
C GLU A 82 11.33 8.33 -8.23
N GLU A 83 10.73 9.30 -7.54
CA GLU A 83 9.34 9.71 -7.74
C GLU A 83 9.29 11.10 -8.37
N ASP A 84 8.37 11.29 -9.33
CA ASP A 84 8.11 12.59 -9.94
C ASP A 84 7.11 13.40 -9.10
N TYR A 85 7.64 14.21 -8.19
CA TYR A 85 6.86 15.06 -7.31
C TYR A 85 6.11 16.18 -8.05
N SER A 86 6.47 16.48 -9.31
CA SER A 86 5.72 17.45 -10.13
C SER A 86 4.29 17.01 -10.43
N GLN A 87 4.01 15.71 -10.32
CA GLN A 87 2.67 15.16 -10.54
C GLN A 87 1.67 15.56 -9.45
N TYR A 88 2.13 15.93 -8.24
CA TYR A 88 1.27 16.25 -7.09
C TYR A 88 0.57 17.62 -7.19
N VAL A 89 0.77 18.37 -8.27
CA VAL A 89 0.04 19.62 -8.54
C VAL A 89 -1.43 19.29 -8.83
N PRO A 90 -2.40 19.73 -8.00
CA PRO A 90 -3.81 19.46 -8.26
C PRO A 90 -4.28 20.09 -9.58
N LYS A 91 -5.01 19.32 -10.39
CA LYS A 91 -5.49 19.74 -11.72
C LYS A 91 -7.01 19.63 -11.85
N GLY A 92 -7.58 20.40 -12.79
CA GLY A 92 -8.99 20.31 -13.17
C GLY A 92 -9.95 20.53 -12.01
N ARG A 93 -10.95 19.65 -11.85
CA ARG A 93 -11.98 19.77 -10.81
C ARG A 93 -11.44 19.73 -9.37
N TYR A 94 -10.22 19.22 -9.17
CA TYR A 94 -9.63 19.10 -7.83
C TYR A 94 -9.11 20.43 -7.26
N THR A 95 -8.99 21.49 -8.07
CA THR A 95 -8.55 22.81 -7.60
C THR A 95 -9.64 23.61 -6.88
N ARG A 96 -10.91 23.14 -6.93
CA ARG A 96 -12.10 23.86 -6.48
C ARG A 96 -12.21 24.03 -4.96
N SER A 97 -11.53 23.21 -4.17
CA SER A 97 -11.48 23.35 -2.71
C SER A 97 -10.23 22.69 -2.13
N GLU A 98 -9.81 23.14 -0.94
CA GLU A 98 -8.68 22.53 -0.24
C GLU A 98 -8.91 21.05 0.08
N ALA A 99 -10.15 20.66 0.39
CA ALA A 99 -10.50 19.25 0.60
C ALA A 99 -10.27 18.40 -0.66
N LEU A 100 -10.61 18.92 -1.85
CA LEU A 100 -10.39 18.21 -3.12
C LEU A 100 -8.91 18.18 -3.51
N LYS A 101 -8.13 19.23 -3.22
CA LYS A 101 -6.68 19.23 -3.42
C LYS A 101 -5.99 18.19 -2.56
N ARG A 102 -6.36 18.11 -1.27
CA ARG A 102 -5.88 17.10 -0.33
C ARG A 102 -6.22 15.68 -0.78
N TYR A 103 -7.48 15.46 -1.17
CA TYR A 103 -7.91 14.18 -1.73
C TYR A 103 -7.11 13.79 -2.97
N PHE A 104 -6.90 14.72 -3.91
CA PHE A 104 -6.09 14.47 -5.10
C PHE A 104 -4.68 14.01 -4.74
N LYS A 105 -3.96 14.75 -3.89
CA LYS A 105 -2.59 14.41 -3.48
C LYS A 105 -2.53 13.06 -2.77
N THR A 106 -3.51 12.76 -1.93
CA THR A 106 -3.59 11.49 -1.19
C THR A 106 -3.80 10.31 -2.14
N MET A 107 -4.76 10.42 -3.06
CA MET A 107 -5.01 9.35 -4.04
C MET A 107 -3.85 9.19 -5.01
N LEU A 108 -3.15 10.28 -5.35
CA LEU A 108 -1.97 10.23 -6.19
C LEU A 108 -0.80 9.53 -5.49
N TRP A 109 -0.57 9.84 -4.21
CA TRP A 109 0.40 9.14 -3.37
C TRP A 109 0.14 7.62 -3.37
N TYR A 110 -1.09 7.21 -3.09
CA TYR A 110 -1.47 5.80 -3.10
C TYR A 110 -1.37 5.12 -4.47
N GLY A 111 -1.65 5.86 -5.55
CA GLY A 111 -1.67 5.31 -6.90
C GLY A 111 -0.33 5.33 -7.63
N ARG A 112 0.70 5.96 -7.06
CA ARG A 112 2.04 6.09 -7.67
C ARG A 112 3.13 5.37 -6.91
N MET A 113 2.94 5.13 -5.61
CA MET A 113 3.89 4.37 -4.83
C MET A 113 3.69 2.88 -5.09
N THR A 114 4.74 2.23 -5.58
CA THR A 114 4.75 0.82 -5.98
C THR A 114 5.70 0.07 -5.07
N PHE A 115 5.23 -1.05 -4.51
CA PHE A 115 6.07 -1.97 -3.75
C PHE A 115 6.77 -2.91 -4.72
N LEU A 116 8.05 -2.67 -5.00
CA LEU A 116 8.83 -3.44 -5.95
C LEU A 116 9.14 -4.83 -5.40
N LEU A 117 8.89 -5.87 -6.20
CA LEU A 117 9.17 -7.26 -5.82
C LEU A 117 10.65 -7.60 -5.98
N GLU A 118 11.30 -7.06 -7.01
CA GLU A 118 12.66 -7.37 -7.40
C GLU A 118 13.59 -6.19 -7.08
N GLY A 119 14.83 -6.52 -6.70
CA GLY A 119 15.90 -5.57 -6.47
C GLY A 119 17.22 -6.12 -7.00
N GLY A 120 18.25 -5.29 -7.03
CA GLY A 120 19.58 -5.71 -7.46
C GLY A 120 20.29 -4.70 -8.35
N PRO A 121 21.46 -5.07 -8.93
CA PRO A 121 22.32 -4.13 -9.65
C PRO A 121 21.70 -3.52 -10.91
N GLN A 122 20.66 -4.14 -11.47
CA GLN A 122 19.97 -3.70 -12.69
C GLN A 122 18.56 -3.17 -12.41
N GLU A 123 18.12 -3.21 -11.15
CA GLU A 123 16.79 -2.79 -10.72
C GLU A 123 16.80 -1.37 -10.14
N LEU A 124 15.62 -0.83 -9.86
CA LEU A 124 15.46 0.53 -9.32
C LEU A 124 15.99 0.67 -7.88
N ILE A 125 16.04 -0.43 -7.13
CA ILE A 125 16.46 -0.46 -5.72
C ILE A 125 17.33 -1.70 -5.44
N GLY A 126 18.01 -1.71 -4.29
CA GLY A 126 18.79 -2.87 -3.84
C GLY A 126 17.90 -4.04 -3.43
N GLU A 127 18.46 -5.26 -3.47
CA GLU A 127 17.75 -6.51 -3.11
C GLU A 127 17.13 -6.45 -1.71
N HIS A 128 17.87 -5.92 -0.73
CA HIS A 128 17.35 -5.76 0.63
C HIS A 128 16.14 -4.83 0.68
N ASP A 129 16.14 -3.72 -0.05
CA ASP A 129 15.00 -2.80 -0.05
C ASP A 129 13.79 -3.36 -0.78
N ALA A 130 14.00 -4.12 -1.87
CA ALA A 130 12.92 -4.87 -2.50
C ALA A 130 12.33 -5.92 -1.56
N LYS A 131 13.17 -6.55 -0.72
CA LYS A 131 12.74 -7.47 0.34
C LYS A 131 11.80 -6.75 1.31
N ILE A 132 12.23 -5.61 1.83
CA ILE A 132 11.42 -4.79 2.74
C ILE A 132 10.12 -4.34 2.06
N GLN A 133 10.15 -3.88 0.81
CA GLN A 133 8.94 -3.45 0.08
C GLN A 133 7.96 -4.61 -0.17
N THR A 134 8.46 -5.81 -0.45
CA THR A 134 7.61 -7.01 -0.55
C THR A 134 6.92 -7.29 0.78
N LEU A 135 7.65 -7.24 1.89
CA LEU A 135 7.11 -7.41 3.24
C LEU A 135 6.08 -6.32 3.56
N GLN A 136 6.35 -5.06 3.20
CA GLN A 136 5.42 -3.94 3.37
C GLN A 136 4.06 -4.23 2.73
N ALA A 137 4.05 -4.75 1.50
CA ALA A 137 2.83 -5.07 0.78
C ALA A 137 2.05 -6.22 1.44
N PHE A 138 2.72 -7.28 1.90
CA PHE A 138 2.07 -8.37 2.65
C PHE A 138 1.45 -7.89 3.97
N LEU A 139 2.16 -7.06 4.71
CA LEU A 139 1.68 -6.45 5.95
C LEU A 139 0.43 -5.61 5.68
N LEU A 140 0.46 -4.70 4.70
CA LEU A 140 -0.70 -3.86 4.34
C LEU A 140 -1.89 -4.68 3.84
N ALA A 141 -1.65 -5.71 3.04
CA ALA A 141 -2.71 -6.59 2.56
C ALA A 141 -3.39 -7.34 3.72
N THR A 142 -2.60 -7.76 4.72
CA THR A 142 -3.10 -8.36 5.96
C THR A 142 -3.87 -7.35 6.80
N SER A 143 -3.34 -6.13 6.98
CA SER A 143 -4.02 -5.04 7.68
C SER A 143 -5.38 -4.73 7.04
N LEU A 144 -5.44 -4.63 5.70
CA LEU A 144 -6.70 -4.40 4.97
C LEU A 144 -7.75 -5.46 5.31
N LYS A 145 -7.35 -6.73 5.39
CA LYS A 145 -8.26 -7.82 5.74
C LYS A 145 -8.74 -7.75 7.21
N ASN A 146 -7.90 -7.26 8.11
CA ASN A 146 -8.13 -7.34 9.55
C ASN A 146 -8.79 -6.08 10.16
N VAL A 147 -8.54 -4.90 9.60
CA VAL A 147 -9.11 -3.65 10.14
C VAL A 147 -10.61 -3.57 9.82
N GLU A 148 -11.38 -3.10 10.80
CA GLU A 148 -12.84 -2.96 10.69
C GLU A 148 -13.26 -1.49 10.69
N LEU A 149 -14.03 -1.09 9.67
CA LEU A 149 -14.61 0.24 9.51
C LEU A 149 -16.14 0.19 9.63
N GLY A 150 -16.59 -0.06 10.87
CA GLY A 150 -18.00 -0.20 11.21
C GLY A 150 -18.53 -1.59 10.90
N ARG A 151 -19.17 -1.77 9.73
CA ARG A 151 -19.71 -3.07 9.26
C ARG A 151 -18.97 -3.61 8.03
N ARG A 152 -17.82 -3.02 7.70
CA ARG A 152 -17.05 -3.29 6.49
C ARG A 152 -15.61 -3.51 6.93
N SER A 153 -14.96 -4.54 6.41
CA SER A 153 -13.52 -4.65 6.54
C SER A 153 -12.81 -3.54 5.75
N GLY A 154 -11.53 -3.30 6.05
CA GLY A 154 -10.67 -2.44 5.24
C GLY A 154 -10.63 -2.88 3.78
N LEU A 155 -10.61 -4.19 3.55
CA LEU A 155 -10.60 -4.80 2.22
C LEU A 155 -11.90 -4.53 1.47
N ASP A 156 -13.06 -4.53 2.13
CA ASP A 156 -14.33 -4.15 1.50
C ASP A 156 -14.33 -2.69 1.04
N VAL A 157 -13.78 -1.80 1.88
CA VAL A 157 -13.64 -0.38 1.55
C VAL A 157 -12.68 -0.20 0.37
N TRP A 158 -11.55 -0.90 0.38
CA TRP A 158 -10.58 -0.92 -0.71
C TRP A 158 -11.19 -1.44 -2.01
N ASN A 159 -11.90 -2.57 -1.97
CA ASN A 159 -12.59 -3.15 -3.14
C ASN A 159 -13.57 -2.17 -3.78
N ARG A 160 -14.34 -1.45 -2.97
CA ARG A 160 -15.27 -0.45 -3.46
C ARG A 160 -14.56 0.73 -4.12
N LEU A 161 -13.42 1.17 -3.58
CA LEU A 161 -12.60 2.23 -4.16
C LEU A 161 -12.00 1.76 -5.49
N TYR A 162 -11.42 0.56 -5.50
CA TYR A 162 -10.79 -0.05 -6.66
C TYR A 162 -11.79 -0.26 -7.80
N ALA A 163 -12.98 -0.79 -7.51
CA ALA A 163 -14.04 -0.99 -8.52
C ALA A 163 -14.40 0.30 -9.27
N VAL A 164 -14.44 1.43 -8.55
CA VAL A 164 -14.71 2.75 -9.16
C VAL A 164 -13.53 3.21 -10.02
N THR A 165 -12.29 3.06 -9.55
CA THR A 165 -11.12 3.43 -10.35
C THR A 165 -11.00 2.57 -11.60
N THR A 166 -11.21 1.26 -11.46
CA THR A 166 -11.14 0.29 -12.57
C THR A 166 -12.18 0.56 -13.64
N PHE A 167 -13.40 0.94 -13.25
CA PHE A 167 -14.45 1.29 -14.21
C PHE A 167 -14.03 2.43 -15.16
N TYR A 168 -13.25 3.40 -14.68
CA TYR A 168 -12.85 4.58 -15.47
C TYR A 168 -11.45 4.50 -16.07
N ALA A 169 -10.50 3.82 -15.41
CA ALA A 169 -9.09 3.78 -15.80
C ALA A 169 -8.63 2.41 -16.30
N GLY A 170 -9.49 1.39 -16.22
CA GLY A 170 -9.11 -0.01 -16.47
C GLY A 170 -8.48 -0.66 -15.23
N PRO A 171 -8.31 -1.99 -15.24
CA PRO A 171 -7.67 -2.71 -14.14
C PRO A 171 -6.20 -2.29 -14.02
N ALA A 172 -5.68 -2.30 -12.80
CA ALA A 172 -4.25 -2.11 -12.58
C ALA A 172 -3.48 -3.28 -13.22
N ASN A 173 -2.34 -2.97 -13.81
CA ASN A 173 -1.40 -3.99 -14.30
C ASN A 173 -0.50 -4.54 -13.18
N GLU A 174 -0.52 -3.88 -12.02
CA GLU A 174 0.25 -4.20 -10.83
C GLU A 174 -0.51 -5.15 -9.90
N LEU A 175 0.26 -5.79 -9.01
CA LEU A 175 -0.28 -6.63 -7.94
C LEU A 175 -1.14 -5.81 -6.99
N ASN A 176 -2.21 -6.44 -6.50
CA ASN A 176 -3.14 -5.83 -5.56
C ASN A 176 -3.23 -6.67 -4.27
N PRO A 177 -3.87 -6.16 -3.20
CA PRO A 177 -3.94 -6.86 -1.92
C PRO A 177 -4.44 -8.30 -1.98
N HIS A 178 -5.34 -8.64 -2.92
CA HIS A 178 -5.80 -10.02 -3.09
C HIS A 178 -4.71 -10.95 -3.58
N ASP A 179 -3.79 -10.49 -4.42
CA ASP A 179 -2.68 -11.29 -4.94
C ASP A 179 -1.72 -11.66 -3.80
N TYR A 180 -1.39 -10.70 -2.93
CA TYR A 180 -0.59 -10.92 -1.72
C TYR A 180 -1.29 -11.88 -0.74
N LEU A 181 -2.57 -11.66 -0.44
CA LEU A 181 -3.33 -12.55 0.45
C LEU A 181 -3.45 -13.97 -0.13
N TRP A 182 -3.62 -14.10 -1.45
CA TRP A 182 -3.66 -15.38 -2.14
C TRP A 182 -2.31 -16.10 -2.05
N ALA A 183 -1.21 -15.41 -2.37
CA ALA A 183 0.14 -15.98 -2.33
C ALA A 183 0.49 -16.48 -0.93
N MET A 184 0.19 -15.69 0.11
CA MET A 184 0.34 -16.11 1.50
C MET A 184 -0.47 -17.37 1.79
N LYS A 185 -1.76 -17.40 1.42
CA LYS A 185 -2.63 -18.55 1.68
C LYS A 185 -2.12 -19.82 1.00
N GLN A 186 -1.55 -19.73 -0.20
CA GLN A 186 -1.03 -20.88 -0.93
C GLN A 186 0.21 -21.50 -0.28
N GLU A 187 1.16 -20.67 0.17
CA GLU A 187 2.41 -21.17 0.76
C GLU A 187 2.28 -21.49 2.24
N LEU A 188 1.45 -20.75 2.97
CA LEU A 188 1.50 -20.70 4.44
C LEU A 188 0.21 -21.21 5.12
N GLY A 189 -0.85 -21.42 4.35
CA GLY A 189 -2.13 -21.91 4.87
C GLY A 189 -2.88 -20.88 5.73
N ASN A 190 -3.73 -21.37 6.65
CA ASN A 190 -4.68 -20.54 7.41
C ASN A 190 -4.20 -20.13 8.82
N GLY A 191 -3.00 -20.54 9.24
CA GLY A 191 -2.49 -20.36 10.62
C GLY A 191 -1.18 -19.60 10.73
N PHE A 192 -0.86 -18.80 9.72
CA PHE A 192 0.42 -18.13 9.57
C PHE A 192 0.60 -16.92 10.50
N ALA A 193 1.81 -16.74 11.03
CA ALA A 193 2.20 -15.52 11.73
C ALA A 193 3.02 -14.62 10.80
N LEU A 194 2.77 -13.30 10.82
CA LEU A 194 3.50 -12.34 9.97
C LEU A 194 5.02 -12.41 10.13
N ASN A 195 5.52 -12.80 11.30
CA ASN A 195 6.94 -13.02 11.55
C ASN A 195 7.54 -14.17 10.74
N ASP A 196 6.77 -15.17 10.28
CA ASP A 196 7.35 -16.23 9.46
C ASP A 196 7.70 -15.73 8.04
N LEU A 197 7.28 -14.52 7.64
CA LEU A 197 7.79 -13.86 6.42
C LEU A 197 9.25 -13.38 6.57
N ALA A 198 9.79 -13.37 7.79
CA ALA A 198 11.20 -13.06 8.02
C ALA A 198 12.12 -14.16 7.48
N ASP A 199 11.61 -15.38 7.34
CA ASP A 199 12.35 -16.51 6.79
C ASP A 199 12.56 -16.34 5.27
N GLU A 200 13.80 -16.50 4.84
CA GLU A 200 14.20 -16.18 3.47
C GLU A 200 13.63 -17.18 2.46
N GLU A 201 13.56 -18.47 2.82
CA GLU A 201 13.00 -19.51 1.96
C GLU A 201 11.49 -19.28 1.76
N THR A 202 10.81 -18.95 2.86
CA THR A 202 9.39 -18.58 2.87
C THR A 202 9.13 -17.37 1.99
N LEU A 203 9.91 -16.29 2.15
CA LEU A 203 9.75 -15.08 1.37
C LEU A 203 10.00 -15.31 -0.13
N GLN A 204 11.00 -16.12 -0.47
CA GLN A 204 11.27 -16.50 -1.86
C GLN A 204 10.13 -17.32 -2.46
N ALA A 205 9.55 -18.26 -1.69
CA ALA A 205 8.43 -19.07 -2.15
C ALA A 205 7.19 -18.22 -2.46
N VAL A 206 6.83 -17.26 -1.58
CA VAL A 206 5.69 -16.37 -1.84
C VAL A 206 5.97 -15.37 -2.97
N ARG A 207 7.20 -14.85 -3.11
CA ARG A 207 7.60 -13.99 -4.24
C ARG A 207 7.41 -14.72 -5.57
N LYS A 208 7.86 -15.97 -5.65
CA LYS A 208 7.67 -16.81 -6.85
C LYS A 208 6.18 -17.00 -7.20
N LYS A 209 5.29 -17.08 -6.20
CA LYS A 209 3.83 -17.14 -6.47
C LYS A 209 3.30 -15.84 -7.05
N LEU A 210 3.73 -14.70 -6.52
CA LEU A 210 3.33 -13.39 -7.02
C LEU A 210 3.77 -13.18 -8.47
N ASP A 211 4.97 -13.64 -8.81
CA ASP A 211 5.51 -13.61 -10.18
C ASP A 211 4.70 -14.43 -11.19
N MET A 212 3.98 -15.45 -10.70
CA MET A 212 3.09 -16.27 -11.51
C MET A 212 1.68 -15.69 -11.66
N VAL A 213 1.36 -14.60 -10.95
CA VAL A 213 0.06 -13.94 -11.08
C VAL A 213 0.02 -13.23 -12.43
N PRO A 214 -0.86 -13.64 -13.37
CA PRO A 214 -0.94 -12.98 -14.66
C PRO A 214 -1.48 -11.55 -14.48
N SER A 215 -0.79 -10.55 -15.02
CA SER A 215 -1.36 -9.21 -15.21
C SER A 215 -2.67 -9.30 -16.01
N PRO A 216 -3.64 -8.42 -15.69
CA PRO A 216 -4.77 -8.72 -14.83
C PRO A 216 -5.77 -9.75 -15.40
N ARG A 217 -6.25 -10.64 -14.52
CA ARG A 217 -7.46 -11.45 -14.75
C ARG A 217 -8.69 -10.55 -14.79
N ILE A 218 -9.35 -10.49 -15.95
CA ILE A 218 -10.76 -10.10 -16.02
C ILE A 218 -11.52 -11.04 -15.09
N HIS A 219 -12.20 -10.48 -14.06
CA HIS A 219 -12.98 -11.19 -13.05
C HIS A 219 -13.71 -12.41 -13.62
N ARG A 220 -13.33 -13.62 -13.18
CA ARG A 220 -14.26 -14.73 -13.02
C ARG A 220 -14.36 -15.01 -11.53
N ASP A 221 -15.52 -14.71 -11.01
CA ASP A 221 -15.96 -15.01 -9.65
C ASP A 221 -15.77 -16.52 -9.37
N PRO A 222 -15.11 -16.93 -8.27
CA PRO A 222 -14.97 -18.34 -7.91
C PRO A 222 -16.30 -19.01 -7.50
N ASP A 223 -17.35 -18.23 -7.23
CA ASP A 223 -18.62 -18.75 -6.71
C ASP A 223 -19.61 -19.21 -7.80
N ASN A 224 -19.16 -19.40 -9.05
CA ASN A 224 -20.01 -19.91 -10.13
C ASN A 224 -19.49 -21.22 -10.78
N ILE A 225 -19.06 -22.17 -9.95
CA ILE A 225 -18.94 -23.58 -10.34
C ILE A 225 -19.81 -24.43 -9.40
N ALA A 226 -21.13 -24.29 -9.54
CA ALA A 226 -22.09 -25.31 -9.09
C ALA A 226 -23.49 -25.00 -9.66
N ALA A 227 -23.70 -25.30 -10.94
CA ALA A 227 -24.96 -25.80 -11.50
C ALA A 227 -24.80 -25.82 -13.02
N ASP A 228 -24.58 -27.01 -13.57
CA ASP A 228 -25.27 -27.49 -14.76
C ASP A 228 -24.91 -28.98 -14.89
N GLY A 229 -25.86 -29.80 -14.46
CA GLY A 229 -26.02 -31.18 -14.93
C GLY A 229 -26.95 -31.22 -16.12
#